data_AF-A0A496URS1-F1
#
_entry.id   AF-A0A496URS1-F1
#
_cell.length_a   1.000
_cell.length_b   1.000
_cell.length_c   1.000
_cell.angle_alpha   90.00
_cell.angle_beta   90.00
_cell.angle_gamma   90.00
#
_symmetry.space_group_name_H-M   'P 1'
#
loop_
_entity.id
_entity.type
_entity.pdbx_description
1 polymer ?
#
loop_
_entity_poly.entity_id
_entity_poly.type
_entity_poly.pdbx_seq_one_letter_code
_entity_poly.pdbx_strand_id
1 'polypeptide(L)'
;LLKVPLPEVVDYHLPAAACFHNLVIISIRKRYPGHARKVCHALWGTGQIMFTKNVVVVDEDVDPANLNDVLWRVTGSLDPARDVFFSEGPVDQLDHATNLACYGGKMGIDGTRKLPGEAGYQREWPELVTMDPAVEDDIAKKWSHLLEQLKGRP
;
A
#
# COMPACT_ATOMS: atom_id res chain seq x y z
N LEU A 1 -14.88 8.93 2.77
CA LEU A 1 -14.51 10.36 2.95
C LEU A 1 -13.19 10.71 2.26
N LEU A 2 -12.11 9.93 2.41
CA LEU A 2 -10.81 10.21 1.76
C LEU A 2 -10.86 10.37 0.23
N LYS A 3 -11.75 9.65 -0.46
CA LYS A 3 -11.89 9.75 -1.93
C LYS A 3 -12.36 11.12 -2.44
N VAL A 4 -12.97 11.96 -1.58
CA VAL A 4 -13.42 13.30 -1.96
C VAL A 4 -12.23 14.22 -2.23
N PRO A 5 -11.29 14.41 -1.28
CA PRO A 5 -10.07 15.19 -1.55
C PRO A 5 -9.01 14.41 -2.36
N LEU A 6 -9.04 13.08 -2.36
CA LEU A 6 -8.06 12.21 -3.02
C LEU A 6 -8.75 11.19 -3.93
N PRO A 7 -9.25 11.60 -5.12
CA PRO A 7 -9.97 10.71 -6.04
C PRO A 7 -9.11 9.60 -6.65
N GLU A 8 -7.79 9.72 -6.56
CA GLU A 8 -6.83 8.68 -6.91
C GLU A 8 -6.84 7.49 -5.94
N VAL A 9 -7.34 7.65 -4.71
CA VAL A 9 -7.34 6.58 -3.70
C VAL A 9 -8.36 5.52 -4.10
N VAL A 10 -7.88 4.28 -4.21
CA VAL A 10 -8.72 3.11 -4.52
C VAL A 10 -9.26 2.54 -3.23
N ASP A 11 -8.38 2.18 -2.30
CA ASP A 11 -8.74 1.73 -0.97
C ASP A 11 -7.61 1.98 0.03
N TYR A 12 -7.87 1.73 1.31
CA TYR A 12 -6.87 1.81 2.36
C TYR A 12 -7.17 0.83 3.49
N HIS A 13 -6.11 0.39 4.16
CA HIS A 13 -6.19 -0.48 5.32
C HIS A 13 -5.40 0.09 6.49
N LEU A 14 -5.97 -0.05 7.69
CA LEU A 14 -5.40 0.34 8.97
C LEU A 14 -5.24 -0.95 9.80
N PRO A 15 -4.09 -1.64 9.73
CA PRO A 15 -3.91 -2.89 10.44
C PRO A 15 -4.12 -2.72 11.95
N ALA A 16 -4.96 -3.57 12.56
CA ALA A 16 -5.18 -3.54 14.01
C ALA A 16 -3.88 -3.77 14.79
N ALA A 17 -2.98 -4.60 14.26
CA ALA A 17 -1.65 -4.85 14.81
C ALA A 17 -0.76 -3.59 14.86
N ALA A 18 -1.07 -2.57 14.06
CA ALA A 18 -0.40 -1.26 14.09
C ALA A 18 -1.19 -0.23 14.92
N CYS A 19 -2.02 -0.68 15.87
CA CYS A 19 -2.92 0.18 16.64
C CYS A 19 -3.79 1.08 15.73
N PHE A 20 -4.17 0.55 14.56
CA PHE A 20 -4.83 1.26 13.47
C PHE A 20 -3.98 2.39 12.90
N HIS A 21 -3.99 3.56 13.53
CA HIS A 21 -3.50 4.79 12.90
C HIS A 21 -1.97 4.87 12.80
N ASN A 22 -1.16 4.05 13.50
CA ASN A 22 0.30 4.13 13.38
C ASN A 22 0.81 3.71 11.99
N LEU A 23 0.02 2.94 11.24
CA LEU A 23 0.31 2.54 9.87
C LEU A 23 -0.94 2.63 8.99
N VAL A 24 -0.84 3.38 7.90
CA VAL A 24 -1.79 3.31 6.79
C VAL A 24 -1.12 2.58 5.63
N ILE A 25 -1.80 1.57 5.08
CA ILE A 25 -1.49 1.03 3.76
C ILE A 25 -2.56 1.57 2.81
N ILE A 26 -2.17 2.20 1.71
CA ILE A 26 -3.11 2.87 0.80
C ILE A 26 -2.81 2.51 -0.65
N SER A 27 -3.83 2.06 -1.38
CA SER A 27 -3.74 1.79 -2.81
C SER A 27 -4.19 3.01 -3.62
N ILE A 28 -3.43 3.35 -4.65
CA ILE A 28 -3.69 4.53 -5.48
C ILE A 28 -3.60 4.22 -6.97
N ARG A 29 -4.38 4.96 -7.75
CA ARG A 29 -4.26 5.01 -9.20
C ARG A 29 -3.12 5.98 -9.55
N LYS A 30 -1.89 5.46 -9.61
CA LYS A 30 -0.71 6.28 -9.87
C LYS A 30 -0.78 6.88 -11.29
N ARG A 31 -0.56 8.19 -11.42
CA ARG A 31 -0.66 8.90 -12.71
C ARG A 31 0.57 9.71 -13.09
N TYR A 32 1.46 10.00 -12.14
CA TYR A 32 2.64 10.81 -12.37
C TYR A 32 3.75 10.53 -11.31
N PRO A 33 5.02 10.82 -11.64
CA PRO A 33 6.12 10.78 -10.67
C PRO A 33 5.85 11.61 -9.42
N GLY A 34 6.04 11.02 -8.23
CA GLY A 34 5.81 11.69 -6.94
C GLY A 34 4.36 11.69 -6.44
N HIS A 35 3.43 11.02 -7.14
CA HIS A 35 2.02 10.93 -6.72
C HIS A 35 1.86 10.31 -5.33
N ALA A 36 2.66 9.29 -4.98
CA ALA A 36 2.67 8.68 -3.65
C ALA A 36 3.01 9.69 -2.55
N ARG A 37 4.02 10.55 -2.77
CA ARG A 37 4.42 11.61 -1.82
C ARG A 37 3.29 12.62 -1.62
N LYS A 38 2.60 13.03 -2.69
CA LYS A 38 1.42 13.90 -2.63
C LYS A 38 0.33 13.29 -1.74
N VAL A 39 0.07 12.00 -1.88
CA VAL A 39 -0.93 11.28 -1.07
C VAL A 39 -0.51 11.26 0.40
N CYS A 40 0.74 10.91 0.72
CA CYS A 40 1.22 10.93 2.11
C CYS A 40 1.05 12.30 2.78
N HIS A 41 1.46 13.39 2.11
CA HIS A 41 1.30 14.75 2.65
C HIS A 41 -0.18 15.14 2.83
N ALA A 42 -1.06 14.71 1.93
CA ALA A 42 -2.49 14.94 2.10
C ALA A 42 -3.06 14.18 3.30
N LEU A 43 -2.66 12.92 3.51
CA LEU A 43 -3.05 12.14 4.69
C LEU A 43 -2.59 12.83 5.98
N TRP A 44 -1.33 13.27 6.03
CA TRP A 44 -0.77 13.97 7.18
C TRP A 44 -1.37 15.37 7.42
N GLY A 45 -2.07 15.93 6.43
CA GLY A 45 -2.81 17.18 6.57
C GLY A 45 -4.31 17.02 6.88
N THR A 46 -4.83 15.78 6.97
CA THR A 46 -6.28 15.55 6.97
C THR A 46 -6.81 14.85 8.22
N GLY A 47 -7.58 15.60 9.01
CA GLY A 47 -8.43 15.04 10.07
C GLY A 47 -7.68 14.14 11.05
N GLN A 48 -8.30 13.02 11.43
CA GLN A 48 -7.71 12.07 12.39
C GLN A 48 -6.55 11.25 11.80
N ILE A 49 -6.42 11.15 10.48
CA ILE A 49 -5.32 10.45 9.82
C ILE A 49 -4.01 11.24 9.91
N MET A 50 -4.05 12.52 10.30
CA MET A 50 -2.83 13.29 10.53
C MET A 50 -1.90 12.65 11.57
N PHE A 51 -2.44 11.87 12.52
CA PHE A 51 -1.66 11.16 13.53
C PHE A 51 -0.89 9.96 12.99
N THR A 52 -1.14 9.55 11.74
CA THR A 52 -0.42 8.43 11.15
C THR A 52 1.07 8.71 11.05
N LYS A 53 1.85 7.77 11.61
CA LYS A 53 3.31 7.80 11.61
C LYS A 53 3.88 7.25 10.32
N ASN A 54 3.37 6.09 9.88
CA ASN A 54 3.88 5.38 8.72
C ASN A 54 2.81 5.26 7.63
N VAL A 55 3.17 5.60 6.40
CA VAL A 55 2.30 5.44 5.24
C VAL A 55 3.01 4.58 4.20
N VAL A 56 2.39 3.46 3.83
CA VAL A 56 2.82 2.62 2.72
C VAL A 56 1.86 2.85 1.56
N VAL A 57 2.38 3.32 0.43
CA VAL A 57 1.59 3.55 -0.78
C VAL A 57 1.85 2.41 -1.76
N VAL A 58 0.78 1.80 -2.27
CA VAL A 58 0.81 0.70 -3.27
C VAL A 58 -0.07 1.05 -4.46
N ASP A 59 0.11 0.33 -5.57
CA ASP A 59 -0.69 0.53 -6.78
C ASP A 59 -2.14 0.05 -6.62
N GLU A 60 -2.99 0.44 -7.57
CA GLU A 60 -4.42 0.14 -7.59
C GLU A 60 -4.77 -1.35 -7.64
N ASP A 61 -3.85 -2.18 -8.12
CA ASP A 61 -4.02 -3.63 -8.25
C ASP A 61 -3.52 -4.41 -7.02
N VAL A 62 -3.16 -3.71 -5.94
CA VAL A 62 -2.73 -4.31 -4.67
C VAL A 62 -3.83 -4.11 -3.64
N ASP A 63 -4.30 -5.19 -3.02
CA ASP A 63 -5.26 -5.14 -1.92
C ASP A 63 -4.55 -4.72 -0.61
N PRO A 64 -4.82 -3.53 -0.04
CA PRO A 64 -4.19 -3.07 1.19
C PRO A 64 -4.45 -3.97 2.40
N ALA A 65 -5.54 -4.76 2.40
CA ALA A 65 -5.87 -5.68 3.48
C ALA A 65 -5.13 -7.03 3.37
N ASN A 66 -4.65 -7.39 2.18
CA ASN A 66 -3.83 -8.59 1.97
C ASN A 66 -2.35 -8.28 2.26
N LEU A 67 -1.94 -8.42 3.52
CA LEU A 67 -0.59 -8.09 3.95
C LEU A 67 0.50 -8.90 3.23
N ASN A 68 0.22 -10.11 2.75
CA ASN A 68 1.20 -10.89 2.00
C ASN A 68 1.46 -10.28 0.61
N ASP A 69 0.40 -9.84 -0.08
CA ASP A 69 0.53 -9.15 -1.37
C ASP A 69 1.24 -7.80 -1.19
N VAL A 70 0.86 -7.03 -0.18
CA VAL A 70 1.54 -5.78 0.17
C VAL A 70 3.04 -6.01 0.43
N LEU A 71 3.40 -7.01 1.24
CA LEU A 71 4.80 -7.31 1.53
C LEU A 71 5.57 -7.67 0.27
N TRP A 72 5.04 -8.56 -0.57
CA TRP A 72 5.66 -8.93 -1.83
C TRP A 72 5.85 -7.72 -2.76
N ARG A 73 4.79 -6.93 -2.97
CA ARG A 73 4.79 -5.80 -3.89
C ARG A 73 5.72 -4.69 -3.44
N VAL A 74 5.68 -4.32 -2.17
CA VAL A 74 6.51 -3.26 -1.61
C VAL A 74 7.97 -3.68 -1.62
N THR A 75 8.31 -4.87 -1.10
CA THR A 75 9.71 -5.31 -1.01
C THR A 75 10.35 -5.59 -2.37
N GLY A 76 9.56 -5.93 -3.39
CA GLY A 76 10.03 -6.09 -4.77
C GLY A 76 10.16 -4.78 -5.56
N SER A 77 9.44 -3.72 -5.16
CA SER A 77 9.35 -2.46 -5.93
C SER A 77 10.14 -1.29 -5.31
N LEU A 78 10.62 -1.45 -4.08
CA LEU A 78 11.23 -0.39 -3.28
C LEU A 78 12.75 -0.35 -3.41
N ASP A 79 13.30 0.83 -3.71
CA ASP A 79 14.66 1.22 -3.38
C ASP A 79 14.63 2.10 -2.12
N PRO A 80 15.08 1.61 -0.95
CA PRO A 80 14.93 2.32 0.31
C PRO A 80 15.50 3.74 0.32
N ALA A 81 16.62 4.00 -0.38
CA ALA A 81 17.25 5.31 -0.38
C ALA A 81 16.47 6.35 -1.19
N ARG A 82 15.75 5.91 -2.23
CA ARG A 82 14.97 6.77 -3.12
C ARG A 82 13.51 6.92 -2.67
N ASP A 83 12.92 5.81 -2.26
CA ASP A 83 11.47 5.66 -2.14
C ASP A 83 10.95 5.78 -0.70
N VAL A 84 11.85 5.76 0.29
CA VAL A 84 11.51 6.13 1.67
C VAL A 84 11.82 7.59 1.90
N PHE A 85 10.91 8.29 2.54
CA PHE A 85 11.12 9.69 2.91
C PHE A 85 10.49 10.01 4.26
N PHE A 86 10.99 11.07 4.86
CA PHE A 86 10.59 11.50 6.18
C PHE A 86 9.94 12.88 6.14
N SER A 87 9.07 13.12 7.11
CA SER A 87 8.45 14.40 7.41
C SER A 87 8.28 14.49 8.93
N GLU A 88 7.82 15.63 9.42
CA GLU A 88 7.42 15.82 10.81
C GLU A 88 6.00 16.34 10.88
N GLY A 89 5.34 16.19 12.03
CA GLY A 89 4.02 16.75 12.27
C GLY A 89 3.32 16.20 13.52
N PRO A 90 2.02 16.47 13.67
CA PRO A 90 1.25 16.01 14.83
C PRO A 90 1.23 14.49 14.94
N VAL A 91 1.41 13.97 16.16
CA VAL A 91 1.20 12.56 16.49
C VAL A 91 0.18 12.43 17.62
N ASP A 92 -0.22 11.21 17.94
CA ASP A 92 -1.10 10.95 19.07
C ASP A 92 -0.47 11.43 20.39
N GLN A 93 -1.28 11.98 21.29
CA GLN A 93 -0.82 12.47 22.59
C GLN A 93 -0.24 11.34 23.48
N LEU A 94 -0.72 10.11 23.29
CA LEU A 94 -0.30 8.92 24.04
C LEU A 94 0.89 8.21 23.38
N ASP A 95 1.46 8.77 22.31
CA ASP A 95 2.62 8.21 21.62
C ASP A 95 3.93 8.47 22.38
N HIS A 96 4.23 7.57 23.30
CA HIS A 96 5.45 7.54 24.10
C HIS A 96 6.75 7.33 23.30
N ALA A 97 6.67 6.95 22.01
CA ALA A 97 7.86 6.73 21.19
C ALA A 97 8.41 8.03 20.56
N THR A 98 7.75 9.17 20.80
CA THR A 98 8.21 10.49 20.33
C THR A 98 8.96 11.24 21.42
N ASN A 99 9.88 12.12 21.00
CA ASN A 99 10.67 12.95 21.93
C ASN A 99 9.84 14.11 22.52
N LEU A 100 8.77 14.52 21.83
CA LEU A 100 7.90 15.63 22.21
C LEU A 100 6.45 15.15 22.22
N ALA A 101 5.68 15.54 23.23
CA ALA A 101 4.26 15.24 23.27
C ALA A 101 3.54 15.83 22.03
N CYS A 102 2.69 15.01 21.39
CA CYS A 102 1.87 15.38 20.23
C CYS A 102 2.65 15.80 18.97
N TYR A 103 3.98 15.66 18.91
CA TYR A 103 4.77 16.02 17.72
C TYR A 103 5.92 15.04 17.48
N GLY A 104 6.08 14.59 16.24
CA GLY A 104 7.17 13.68 15.92
C GLY A 104 7.35 13.40 14.43
N GLY A 105 8.25 12.45 14.17
CA GLY A 105 8.60 12.01 12.84
C GLY A 105 7.49 11.19 12.17
N LYS A 106 7.47 11.28 10.85
CA LYS A 106 6.58 10.57 9.94
C LYS A 106 7.39 9.96 8.81
N MET A 107 7.03 8.76 8.38
CA MET A 107 7.69 8.04 7.31
C MET A 107 6.70 7.68 6.21
N GLY A 108 7.03 8.04 4.98
CA GLY A 108 6.34 7.60 3.78
C GLY A 108 7.19 6.57 3.04
N ILE A 109 6.55 5.50 2.58
CA ILE A 109 7.15 4.43 1.80
C ILE A 109 6.39 4.35 0.47
N ASP A 110 7.06 4.71 -0.62
CA ASP A 110 6.53 4.56 -1.96
C ASP A 110 6.81 3.13 -2.48
N GLY A 111 5.87 2.21 -2.24
CA GLY A 111 5.90 0.84 -2.76
C GLY A 111 5.26 0.68 -4.13
N THR A 112 4.95 1.77 -4.82
CA THR A 112 4.31 1.73 -6.15
C THR A 112 5.33 1.47 -7.26
N ARG A 113 4.85 0.98 -8.41
CA ARG A 113 5.64 0.86 -9.66
C ARG A 113 6.29 2.19 -10.02
N LYS A 114 7.53 2.16 -10.48
CA LYS A 114 8.25 3.38 -10.86
C LYS A 114 7.98 3.73 -12.32
N LEU A 115 7.57 4.97 -12.53
CA LEU A 115 7.31 5.54 -13.85
C LEU A 115 8.57 6.20 -14.44
N PRO A 116 8.68 6.31 -15.77
CA PRO A 116 9.68 7.17 -16.40
C PRO A 116 9.62 8.61 -15.84
N GLY A 117 10.77 9.17 -15.50
CA GLY A 117 10.88 10.51 -14.92
C GLY A 117 10.80 10.58 -13.39
N GLU A 118 10.65 9.45 -12.70
CA GLU A 118 10.90 9.41 -11.25
C GLU A 118 12.38 9.62 -10.95
N ALA A 119 12.65 10.50 -9.98
CA ALA A 119 14.00 10.95 -9.65
C ALA A 119 14.90 9.75 -9.30
N GLY A 120 15.92 9.51 -10.14
CA GLY A 120 16.87 8.42 -9.94
C GLY A 120 16.44 7.06 -10.50
N TYR A 121 15.29 6.94 -11.15
CA TYR A 121 14.87 5.70 -11.83
C TYR A 121 15.08 5.80 -13.35
N GLN A 122 15.95 4.94 -13.89
CA GLN A 122 16.34 4.94 -15.31
C GLN A 122 16.16 3.58 -16.00
N ARG A 123 15.67 2.58 -15.27
CA ARG A 123 15.49 1.21 -15.79
C ARG A 123 14.11 1.07 -16.41
N GLU A 124 13.94 0.03 -17.23
CA GLU A 124 12.61 -0.42 -17.63
C GLU A 124 11.92 -1.11 -16.45
N TRP A 125 10.66 -0.77 -16.22
CA TRP A 125 9.87 -1.41 -15.17
C TRP A 125 9.37 -2.76 -15.67
N PRO A 126 9.59 -3.87 -14.93
CA PRO A 126 9.16 -5.19 -15.38
C PRO A 126 7.63 -5.33 -15.35
N GLU A 127 7.10 -6.12 -16.29
CA GLU A 127 5.71 -6.55 -16.24
C GLU A 127 5.47 -7.53 -15.10
N LEU A 128 4.24 -7.54 -14.58
CA LEU A 128 3.84 -8.48 -13.55
C LEU A 128 3.68 -9.88 -14.17
N VAL A 129 4.21 -10.89 -13.50
CA VAL A 129 3.95 -12.28 -13.90
C VAL A 129 2.48 -12.59 -13.63
N THR A 130 1.73 -12.90 -14.68
CA THR A 130 0.33 -13.34 -14.62
C THR A 130 0.21 -14.77 -15.11
N MET A 131 -0.78 -15.51 -14.60
CA MET A 131 -1.10 -16.83 -15.14
C MET A 131 -1.89 -16.68 -16.45
N ASP A 132 -1.72 -17.64 -17.37
CA ASP A 132 -2.51 -17.68 -18.61
C ASP A 132 -4.00 -17.90 -18.26
N PRO A 133 -4.93 -17.03 -18.72
CA PRO A 133 -6.36 -17.17 -18.42
C PRO A 133 -6.93 -18.54 -18.80
N ALA A 134 -6.44 -19.16 -19.87
CA ALA A 134 -6.89 -20.49 -20.27
C ALA A 134 -6.49 -21.57 -19.25
N VAL A 135 -5.33 -21.41 -18.61
CA VAL A 135 -4.85 -22.29 -17.54
C VAL A 135 -5.64 -22.05 -16.26
N GLU A 136 -5.92 -20.80 -15.90
CA GLU A 136 -6.75 -20.46 -14.73
C GLU A 136 -8.14 -21.10 -14.84
N ASP A 137 -8.79 -20.97 -16.00
CA ASP A 137 -10.11 -21.53 -16.27
C ASP A 137 -10.12 -23.06 -16.20
N ASP A 138 -9.09 -23.71 -16.73
CA ASP A 138 -8.96 -25.17 -16.68
C ASP A 138 -8.77 -25.68 -15.25
N ILE A 139 -7.90 -25.04 -14.47
CA ILE A 139 -7.68 -25.40 -13.06
C ILE A 139 -8.93 -25.12 -12.22
N ALA A 140 -9.64 -24.02 -12.44
CA ALA A 140 -10.88 -23.70 -11.74
C ALA A 140 -11.96 -24.78 -11.95
N LYS A 141 -12.10 -25.28 -13.18
CA LYS A 141 -13.01 -26.40 -13.49
C LYS A 141 -12.58 -27.69 -12.78
N LYS A 142 -11.29 -28.03 -12.85
CA LYS A 142 -10.74 -29.23 -12.18
C LYS A 142 -10.92 -29.18 -10.67
N TRP A 143 -10.67 -28.03 -10.06
CA TRP A 143 -10.84 -27.84 -8.62
C TRP A 143 -12.30 -27.96 -8.19
N SER A 144 -13.23 -27.36 -8.95
CA SER A 144 -14.66 -27.48 -8.70
C SER A 144 -15.12 -28.93 -8.73
N HIS A 145 -14.68 -29.68 -9.74
CA HIS A 145 -14.97 -31.11 -9.87
C HIS A 145 -14.40 -31.94 -8.70
N LEU A 146 -13.15 -31.69 -8.31
CA LEU A 146 -12.51 -32.39 -7.19
C LEU A 146 -13.22 -32.10 -5.86
N LEU A 147 -13.62 -30.85 -5.62
CA LEU A 147 -14.35 -30.47 -4.41
C LEU A 147 -15.73 -31.14 -4.33
N GLU A 148 -16.44 -31.30 -5.45
CA GLU A 148 -17.69 -32.06 -5.49
C GLU A 148 -17.46 -33.54 -5.13
N GLN A 149 -16.43 -34.16 -5.69
CA GLN A 149 -16.07 -35.54 -5.35
C GLN A 149 -15.70 -35.72 -3.87
N LEU A 150 -15.02 -34.74 -3.28
CA LEU A 150 -14.65 -34.77 -1.86
C LEU A 150 -15.86 -34.59 -0.93
N LYS A 151 -16.83 -33.75 -1.31
CA LYS A 151 -18.08 -33.57 -0.55
C LYS A 151 -19.01 -34.80 -0.59
N GLY A 152 -18.89 -35.63 -1.64
CA GLY A 152 -19.67 -36.86 -1.81
C GLY A 152 -19.07 -38.11 -1.17
N ARG A 153 -17.93 -37.99 -0.46
CA ARG A 153 -17.34 -39.10 0.31
C ARG A 153 -17.90 -39.11 1.74
N PRO A 154 -18.32 -40.29 2.26
CA PRO A 154 -18.86 -40.42 3.62
C PRO A 154 -17.84 -40.08 4.71
#